data_AF-A0A7S4SMB1-F1
#
_entry.id   AF-A0A7S4SMB1-F1
#
_cell.length_a   1.000
_cell.length_b   1.000
_cell.length_c   1.000
_cell.angle_alpha   90.00
_cell.angle_beta   90.00
_cell.angle_gamma   90.00
#
_symmetry.space_group_name_H-M   'P 1'
#
loop_
_entity.id
_entity.type
_entity.pdbx_description
1 polymer ?
#
loop_
_entity_poly.entity_id
_entity_poly.type
_entity_poly.pdbx_seq_one_letter_code
_entity_poly.pdbx_strand_id
1 'polypeptide(L)'
;MLTGAVPLTFDAFTKLDINLVGDIIDELDDTFCDNDNWMAGADQRYGCIANLCPKNKYHPRGRQIDNSRDCKDYDPGEDAPFMGSLTCRSQGLLFEEGIIPTHIYDAINGTNWVKQRKWNS
;
A
#
# COMPACT_ATOMS: atom_id res chain seq x y z
N MET A 1 10.24 5.28 -1.94
CA MET A 1 9.36 4.12 -1.74
C MET A 1 10.08 3.16 -0.83
N LEU A 2 9.48 2.87 0.31
CA LEU A 2 9.97 1.87 1.27
C LEU A 2 9.44 0.51 0.86
N THR A 3 10.21 -0.55 1.14
CA THR A 3 9.86 -1.92 0.75
C THR A 3 10.20 -2.92 1.85
N GLY A 4 9.40 -3.98 1.97
CA GLY A 4 9.69 -5.12 2.84
C GLY A 4 8.99 -5.04 4.21
N ALA A 5 9.54 -5.75 5.19
CA ALA A 5 9.01 -5.82 6.55
C ALA A 5 9.38 -4.59 7.37
N VAL A 6 8.47 -4.16 8.26
CA VAL A 6 8.77 -3.12 9.26
C VAL A 6 9.74 -3.68 10.30
N PRO A 7 10.90 -3.02 10.56
CA PRO A 7 11.89 -3.55 11.49
C PRO A 7 11.39 -3.63 12.93
N LEU A 8 11.50 -4.80 13.56
CA LEU A 8 11.15 -5.04 14.98
C LEU A 8 11.79 -4.05 15.96
N THR A 9 12.93 -3.46 15.59
CA THR A 9 13.59 -2.41 16.40
C THR A 9 12.70 -1.20 16.67
N PHE A 10 11.63 -0.99 15.90
CA PHE A 10 10.68 0.10 16.12
C PHE A 10 9.83 -0.12 17.37
N ASP A 11 9.70 -1.35 17.86
CA ASP A 11 8.95 -1.67 19.07
C ASP A 11 9.57 -1.01 20.32
N ALA A 12 10.85 -0.64 20.25
CA ALA A 12 11.49 0.15 21.30
C ALA A 12 10.85 1.54 21.51
N PHE A 13 10.06 2.04 20.56
CA PHE A 13 9.35 3.30 20.68
C PHE A 13 8.00 3.10 21.36
N THR A 14 7.89 3.58 22.60
CA THR A 14 6.61 3.58 23.34
C THR A 14 5.56 4.53 22.76
N LYS A 15 5.95 5.43 21.86
CA LYS A 15 5.05 6.33 21.12
C LYS A 15 5.65 6.62 19.75
N LEU A 16 4.94 6.23 18.70
CA LEU A 16 5.33 6.44 17.32
C LEU A 16 4.10 6.83 16.49
N ASP A 17 4.24 7.81 15.61
CA ASP A 17 3.27 8.11 14.56
C ASP A 17 4.03 8.02 13.25
N ILE A 18 3.76 6.95 12.49
CA ILE A 18 4.47 6.64 11.26
C ILE A 18 3.47 6.43 10.13
N ASN A 19 3.73 7.05 9.00
CA ASN A 19 2.89 6.90 7.82
C ASN A 19 3.60 6.01 6.79
N LEU A 20 3.27 4.72 6.80
CA LEU A 20 3.76 3.71 5.85
C LEU A 20 2.74 3.42 4.73
N VAL A 21 1.65 4.17 4.70
CA VAL A 21 0.56 4.01 3.73
C VAL A 21 1.05 4.36 2.33
N GLY A 22 0.84 3.46 1.37
CA GLY A 22 1.26 3.64 -0.02
C GLY A 22 2.72 3.25 -0.32
N ASP A 23 3.45 2.71 0.66
CA ASP A 23 4.71 2.01 0.44
C ASP A 23 4.47 0.52 0.15
N ILE A 24 5.54 -0.22 -0.19
CA ILE A 24 5.51 -1.66 -0.50
C ILE A 24 5.81 -2.44 0.78
N ILE A 25 4.91 -2.33 1.77
CA ILE A 25 5.07 -3.01 3.05
C ILE A 25 4.49 -4.41 2.97
N ASP A 26 5.34 -5.40 3.23
CA ASP A 26 4.98 -6.81 3.16
C ASP A 26 4.60 -7.40 4.51
N GLU A 27 5.05 -6.79 5.60
CA GLU A 27 4.88 -7.37 6.93
C GLU A 27 4.96 -6.29 8.00
N LEU A 28 4.03 -6.36 8.94
CA LEU A 28 4.02 -5.63 10.21
C LEU A 28 3.83 -6.70 11.27
N ASP A 29 4.83 -6.87 12.13
CA ASP A 29 4.80 -7.89 13.18
C ASP A 29 3.68 -7.58 14.20
N ASP A 30 3.02 -8.63 14.70
CA ASP A 30 1.89 -8.50 15.62
C ASP A 30 2.29 -7.85 16.96
N THR A 31 3.58 -7.87 17.33
CA THR A 31 4.09 -7.14 18.51
C THR A 31 3.80 -5.65 18.46
N PHE A 32 3.76 -5.06 17.27
CA PHE A 32 3.40 -3.65 17.12
C PHE A 32 1.94 -3.37 17.49
N CYS A 33 1.07 -4.36 17.37
CA CYS A 33 -0.36 -4.23 17.68
C CYS A 33 -0.64 -4.06 19.18
N ASP A 34 0.31 -4.40 20.06
CA ASP A 34 0.20 -4.25 21.51
C ASP A 34 0.61 -2.85 22.00
N ASN A 35 1.09 -1.98 21.10
CA ASN A 35 1.52 -0.62 21.44
C ASN A 35 0.34 0.37 21.46
N ASP A 36 -0.36 0.43 22.60
CA ASP A 36 -1.53 1.30 22.83
C ASP A 36 -1.34 2.80 22.52
N ASN A 37 -0.11 3.29 22.43
CA ASN A 37 0.23 4.69 22.21
C ASN A 37 0.70 5.01 20.78
N TRP A 38 0.76 4.01 19.90
CA TRP A 38 1.06 4.22 18.49
C TRP A 38 -0.11 4.88 17.76
N MET A 39 0.23 5.61 16.69
CA MET A 39 -0.74 6.29 15.83
C MET A 39 -1.70 7.20 16.61
N ALA A 40 -1.15 7.93 17.60
CA ALA A 40 -1.90 8.77 18.54
C ALA A 40 -2.96 8.00 19.38
N GLY A 41 -2.65 6.75 19.71
CA GLY A 41 -3.51 5.85 20.48
C GLY A 41 -4.63 5.23 19.67
N ALA A 42 -4.46 5.12 18.35
CA ALA A 42 -5.44 4.48 17.48
C ALA A 42 -5.38 2.95 17.60
N ASP A 43 -4.21 2.37 17.89
CA ASP A 43 -4.04 0.93 18.13
C ASP A 43 -4.90 0.45 19.30
N GLN A 44 -4.93 1.20 20.40
CA GLN A 44 -5.81 0.91 21.53
C GLN A 44 -7.31 0.91 21.16
N ARG A 45 -7.70 1.70 20.15
CA ARG A 45 -9.11 1.91 19.79
C ARG A 45 -9.59 0.95 18.71
N TYR A 46 -8.73 0.65 17.73
CA TYR A 46 -9.10 -0.09 16.53
C TYR A 46 -8.25 -1.35 16.32
N GLY A 47 -7.33 -1.66 17.24
CA GLY A 47 -6.37 -2.75 17.11
C GLY A 47 -5.36 -2.48 16.00
N CYS A 48 -4.69 -3.54 15.55
CA CYS A 48 -3.55 -3.43 14.64
C CYS A 48 -3.86 -2.78 13.27
N ILE A 49 -5.11 -2.88 12.83
CA ILE A 49 -5.57 -2.27 11.57
C ILE A 49 -5.56 -0.73 11.61
N ALA A 50 -5.32 -0.13 12.78
CA ALA A 50 -5.04 1.29 12.94
C ALA A 50 -3.66 1.71 12.41
N ASN A 51 -2.70 0.78 12.33
CA ASN A 51 -1.38 0.99 11.76
C ASN A 51 -1.42 0.91 10.22
N LEU A 52 -1.80 -0.26 9.71
CA LEU A 52 -1.96 -0.55 8.28
C LEU A 52 -3.06 -1.59 8.11
N CYS A 53 -3.86 -1.44 7.05
CA CYS A 53 -4.72 -2.53 6.61
C CYS A 53 -3.89 -3.76 6.26
N PRO A 54 -4.39 -4.97 6.57
CA PRO A 54 -3.68 -6.20 6.26
C PRO A 54 -3.55 -6.38 4.74
N LYS A 55 -2.65 -7.27 4.33
CA LYS A 55 -2.57 -7.71 2.93
C LYS A 55 -3.94 -8.16 2.44
N ASN A 56 -4.17 -7.96 1.16
CA ASN A 56 -5.40 -8.31 0.47
C ASN A 56 -6.63 -7.51 0.94
N LYS A 57 -6.41 -6.43 1.69
CA LYS A 57 -7.44 -5.46 2.05
C LYS A 57 -6.97 -4.05 1.76
N TYR A 58 -7.92 -3.15 1.60
CA TYR A 58 -7.63 -1.74 1.39
C TYR A 58 -8.51 -0.84 2.25
N HIS A 59 -8.04 0.38 2.47
CA HIS A 59 -8.87 1.44 3.00
C HIS A 59 -8.45 2.74 2.32
N PRO A 60 -9.36 3.71 2.05
CA PRO A 60 -8.98 4.98 1.42
C PRO A 60 -7.95 5.82 2.22
N ARG A 61 -7.67 5.43 3.46
CA ARG A 61 -6.60 6.00 4.31
C ARG A 61 -5.48 5.01 4.62
N GLY A 62 -5.51 3.82 4.04
CA GLY A 62 -4.54 2.73 4.25
C GLY A 62 -4.62 2.08 5.63
N ARG A 63 -5.44 2.60 6.53
CA ARG A 63 -5.65 2.07 7.88
C ARG A 63 -7.00 2.54 8.41
N GLN A 64 -7.50 1.90 9.45
CA GLN A 64 -8.71 2.35 10.13
C GLN A 64 -8.44 3.62 10.92
N ILE A 65 -9.31 4.62 10.78
CA ILE A 65 -9.21 5.91 11.50
C ILE A 65 -10.47 6.25 12.31
N ASP A 66 -11.54 5.46 12.13
CA ASP A 66 -12.81 5.60 12.83
C ASP A 66 -13.55 4.25 12.86
N ASN A 67 -14.60 4.14 13.66
CA ASN A 67 -15.42 2.91 13.77
C ASN A 67 -16.39 2.71 12.59
N SER A 68 -16.48 3.67 11.66
CA SER A 68 -17.46 3.62 10.56
C SER A 68 -16.94 2.87 9.33
N ARG A 69 -15.62 2.71 9.21
CA ARG A 69 -14.98 2.12 8.02
C ARG A 69 -13.81 1.22 8.41
N ASP A 70 -14.03 -0.07 8.26
CA ASP A 70 -12.98 -1.10 8.34
C ASP A 70 -12.25 -1.26 6.99
N CYS A 71 -11.11 -1.94 7.01
CA CYS A 71 -10.38 -2.40 5.84
C CYS A 71 -11.26 -3.35 5.01
N LYS A 72 -11.47 -3.00 3.74
CA LYS A 72 -12.38 -3.68 2.83
C LYS A 72 -11.66 -4.71 1.98
N ASP A 73 -12.38 -5.76 1.62
CA ASP A 73 -11.97 -6.69 0.58
C ASP A 73 -12.07 -6.02 -0.80
N TYR A 74 -11.42 -6.62 -1.79
CA TYR A 74 -11.43 -6.17 -3.18
C TYR A 74 -12.48 -6.90 -4.03
N ASP A 75 -12.78 -6.34 -5.20
CA ASP A 75 -13.65 -6.99 -6.18
C ASP A 75 -12.92 -8.15 -6.89
N PRO A 76 -13.64 -9.16 -7.41
CA PRO A 76 -13.03 -10.24 -8.17
C PRO A 76 -12.19 -9.71 -9.35
N GLY A 77 -10.94 -10.17 -9.45
CA GLY A 77 -9.99 -9.72 -10.47
C GLY A 77 -9.16 -8.49 -10.06
N GLU A 78 -9.23 -8.09 -8.79
CA GLU A 78 -8.35 -7.08 -8.20
C GLU A 78 -7.49 -7.66 -7.06
N ASP A 79 -6.46 -6.92 -6.65
CA ASP A 79 -5.60 -7.24 -5.52
C ASP A 79 -5.18 -5.99 -4.73
N ALA A 80 -4.77 -6.20 -3.48
CA ALA A 80 -4.18 -5.20 -2.60
C ALA A 80 -2.98 -5.87 -1.90
N PRO A 81 -1.87 -6.11 -2.63
CA PRO A 81 -0.82 -7.05 -2.20
C PRO A 81 -0.03 -6.57 -0.99
N PHE A 82 -0.02 -5.26 -0.73
CA PHE A 82 0.77 -4.63 0.31
C PHE A 82 -0.11 -4.22 1.47
N MET A 83 0.46 -4.26 2.67
CA MET A 83 -0.18 -3.69 3.84
C MET A 83 -0.35 -2.20 3.64
N GLY A 84 -1.48 -1.68 4.10
CA GLY A 84 -1.79 -0.26 3.98
C GLY A 84 -2.22 0.22 2.59
N SER A 85 -2.66 -0.69 1.73
CA SER A 85 -3.15 -0.35 0.39
C SER A 85 -4.29 0.67 0.44
N LEU A 86 -4.16 1.73 -0.38
CA LEU A 86 -5.14 2.82 -0.48
C LEU A 86 -6.32 2.47 -1.39
N THR A 87 -6.07 1.63 -2.38
CA THR A 87 -7.00 1.19 -3.41
C THR A 87 -6.68 -0.25 -3.79
N CYS A 88 -7.63 -0.92 -4.42
CA CYS A 88 -7.36 -2.16 -5.12
C CYS A 88 -6.68 -1.85 -6.46
N ARG A 89 -5.86 -2.77 -6.95
CA ARG A 89 -5.27 -2.78 -8.28
C ARG A 89 -5.92 -3.91 -9.06
N SER A 90 -6.37 -3.66 -10.28
CA SER A 90 -6.86 -4.75 -11.13
C SER A 90 -5.70 -5.69 -11.46
N GLN A 91 -5.86 -7.00 -11.26
CA GLN A 91 -4.84 -8.02 -11.51
C GLN A 91 -4.43 -8.09 -13.00
N GLY A 92 -5.26 -7.56 -13.90
CA GLY A 92 -4.90 -7.35 -15.32
C GLY A 92 -3.95 -6.17 -15.57
N LEU A 93 -3.60 -5.39 -14.54
CA LEU A 93 -2.65 -4.29 -14.55
C LEU A 93 -1.35 -4.63 -13.80
N LEU A 94 -1.11 -5.92 -13.47
CA LEU A 94 0.16 -6.44 -12.98
C LEU A 94 1.21 -6.40 -14.09
N PHE A 95 1.61 -5.19 -14.42
CA PHE A 95 2.66 -4.90 -15.36
C PHE A 95 3.84 -4.46 -14.52
N GLU A 96 4.90 -5.27 -14.50
CA GLU A 96 6.20 -4.90 -13.93
C GLU A 96 6.52 -3.46 -14.29
N GLU A 97 7.08 -2.68 -13.34
CA GLU A 97 7.49 -1.29 -13.59
C GLU A 97 8.41 -1.26 -14.83
N GLY A 98 7.85 -0.85 -15.98
CA GLY A 98 8.52 -0.90 -17.28
C GLY A 98 7.66 -1.40 -18.46
N ILE A 99 6.58 -2.14 -18.21
CA ILE A 99 5.72 -2.69 -19.28
C ILE A 99 4.62 -1.69 -19.70
N ILE A 100 4.12 -0.86 -18.78
CA ILE A 100 3.08 0.14 -19.08
C ILE A 100 3.54 1.15 -20.13
N PRO A 101 4.75 1.75 -20.04
CA PRO A 101 5.17 2.73 -21.04
C PRO A 101 5.30 2.13 -22.44
N THR A 102 5.84 0.91 -22.57
CA THR A 102 6.13 0.29 -23.87
C THR A 102 4.88 -0.23 -24.57
N HIS A 103 3.97 -0.90 -23.86
CA HIS A 103 2.73 -1.40 -24.48
C HIS A 103 1.78 -0.29 -24.88
N ILE A 104 1.66 0.76 -24.06
CA ILE A 104 0.88 1.95 -24.43
C ILE A 104 1.55 2.64 -25.61
N TYR A 105 2.88 2.80 -25.57
CA TYR A 105 3.67 3.37 -26.67
C TYR A 105 3.40 2.61 -27.98
N ASP A 106 3.44 1.28 -27.98
CA ASP A 106 3.20 0.50 -29.19
C ASP A 106 1.73 0.55 -29.65
N ALA A 107 0.77 0.42 -28.74
CA ALA A 107 -0.67 0.38 -29.06
C ALA A 107 -1.19 1.65 -29.73
N ILE A 108 -0.59 2.80 -29.42
CA ILE A 108 -0.95 4.10 -30.00
C ILE A 108 0.08 4.61 -31.02
N ASN A 109 0.87 3.68 -31.56
CA ASN A 109 1.82 3.93 -32.64
C ASN A 109 2.86 5.02 -32.28
N GLY A 110 3.41 4.91 -31.07
CA GLY A 110 4.38 5.80 -30.45
C GLY A 110 5.63 6.05 -31.28
N THR A 111 6.01 5.08 -32.14
CA THR A 111 7.09 5.23 -33.13
C THR A 111 6.85 6.39 -34.10
N ASN A 112 5.58 6.78 -34.33
CA ASN A 112 5.19 7.87 -35.22
C ASN A 112 4.86 9.18 -34.49
N TRP A 113 5.13 9.28 -33.19
CA TRP A 113 4.91 10.52 -32.45
C TRP A 113 5.91 11.60 -32.85
N VAL A 114 5.40 12.82 -33.06
CA VAL A 114 6.20 14.01 -33.40
C VAL A 114 7.27 14.32 -32.34
N LYS A 115 7.01 13.95 -31.08
CA LYS A 115 7.95 14.15 -29.96
C LYS A 115 8.30 12.82 -29.30
N GLN A 116 9.46 12.28 -29.66
CA GLN A 116 10.05 11.12 -29.01
C GLN A 116 10.71 11.56 -27.69
N ARG A 117 10.12 11.21 -26.54
CA ARG A 117 10.67 11.54 -25.20
C ARG A 117 11.22 10.33 -24.43
N LYS A 118 11.89 9.39 -25.11
CA LYS A 118 12.55 8.24 -24.45
C LYS A 118 11.57 7.40 -23.60
N TRP A 119 10.41 7.10 -24.17
CA TRP A 119 9.36 6.32 -23.49
C TRP A 119 9.68 4.81 -23.43
N ASN A 120 10.66 4.35 -24.21
CA ASN A 120 10.99 2.95 -24.44
C ASN A 120 12.51 2.65 -24.35
N SER A 121 13.26 3.45 -23.60
CA SER A 121 14.73 3.34 -23.50
C SER A 121 15.20 3.06 -22.09
#